data_AF-R7C065-F1
#
_entry.id   AF-R7C065-F1
#
_cell.length_a   1.000
_cell.length_b   1.000
_cell.length_c   1.000
_cell.angle_alpha   90.00
_cell.angle_beta   90.00
_cell.angle_gamma   90.00
#
_symmetry.space_group_name_H-M   'P 1'
#
loop_
_entity.id
_entity.type
_entity.pdbx_description
1 polymer ?
#
loop_
_entity_poly.entity_id
_entity_poly.type
_entity_poly.pdbx_seq_one_letter_code
_entity_poly.pdbx_strand_id
1 'polypeptide(L)'
;MTRDIYGRIVCRVVCDKRDMNLTMIRQGYAWPYYQYFYRLSPKERAAYKRAALLAKTEGLGLWQEKNPTAPWQWRKDHRTVFTRLMYWLRRFVWWILRR
;
A
#
# COMPACT_ATOMS: atom_id res chain seq x y z
N MET A 1 -2.66 14.99 11.49
CA MET A 1 -2.02 14.30 10.36
C MET A 1 -1.27 13.10 10.87
N THR A 2 -1.56 11.90 10.37
CA THR A 2 -0.89 10.67 10.85
C THR A 2 0.32 10.36 9.99
N ARG A 3 1.48 10.18 10.62
CA ARG A 3 2.71 9.74 9.97
C ARG A 3 2.81 8.21 10.03
N ASP A 4 3.36 7.59 8.99
CA ASP A 4 3.73 6.18 9.03
C ASP A 4 5.05 5.97 9.81
N ILE A 5 5.49 4.72 9.94
CA ILE A 5 6.75 4.35 10.62
C ILE A 5 8.01 4.91 9.93
N TYR A 6 7.88 5.44 8.71
CA TYR A 6 8.95 6.08 7.95
C TYR A 6 8.84 7.60 7.97
N GLY A 7 7.94 8.17 8.79
CA GLY A 7 7.74 9.62 8.92
C GLY A 7 6.91 10.26 7.80
N ARG A 8 6.36 9.47 6.87
CA ARG A 8 5.61 9.95 5.71
C ARG A 8 4.17 10.28 6.09
N ILE A 9 3.62 11.35 5.53
CA ILE A 9 2.22 11.72 5.75
C ILE A 9 1.33 10.81 4.90
N VAL A 10 0.35 10.17 5.54
CA VAL A 10 -0.66 9.36 4.85
C VAL A 10 -1.96 10.13 4.79
N CYS A 11 -2.38 10.52 3.59
CA CYS A 11 -3.58 11.31 3.36
C CYS A 11 -4.33 10.88 2.09
N ARG A 12 -5.57 11.37 1.97
CA ARG A 12 -6.30 11.39 0.71
C ARG A 12 -5.91 12.64 -0.07
N VAL A 13 -5.59 12.46 -1.35
CA VAL A 13 -5.29 13.56 -2.26
C VAL A 13 -6.54 13.91 -3.07
N VAL A 14 -6.95 15.17 -3.00
CA VAL A 14 -8.07 15.70 -3.80
C VAL A 14 -7.51 16.72 -4.77
N CYS A 15 -7.75 16.51 -6.07
CA CYS A 15 -7.39 17.45 -7.14
C CYS A 15 -8.66 17.73 -7.95
N ASP A 16 -8.94 18.99 -8.28
CA ASP A 16 -10.15 19.39 -9.02
C ASP A 16 -11.46 18.76 -8.49
N LYS A 17 -11.62 18.76 -7.17
CA LYS A 17 -12.76 18.15 -6.44
C LYS A 17 -12.91 16.63 -6.65
N ARG A 18 -11.88 15.94 -7.17
CA ARG A 18 -11.84 14.49 -7.37
C ARG A 18 -10.85 13.81 -6.43
N ASP A 19 -11.26 12.67 -5.88
CA ASP A 19 -10.37 11.79 -5.12
C ASP A 19 -9.39 11.09 -6.08
N MET A 20 -8.12 11.49 -6.03
CA MET A 20 -7.10 10.95 -6.92
C MET A 20 -6.74 9.51 -6.56
N ASN A 21 -6.78 9.14 -5.28
CA ASN A 21 -6.51 7.76 -4.85
C ASN A 21 -7.57 6.81 -5.42
N LEU A 22 -8.84 7.21 -5.36
CA LEU A 22 -9.94 6.45 -5.97
C LEU A 22 -9.80 6.38 -7.49
N THR A 23 -9.46 7.49 -8.13
CA THR A 23 -9.25 7.56 -9.59
C THR A 23 -8.16 6.61 -10.05
N MET A 24 -7.00 6.60 -9.37
CA MET A 24 -5.89 5.71 -9.69
C MET A 24 -6.25 4.23 -9.53
N ILE A 25 -7.02 3.88 -8.49
CA ILE A 25 -7.50 2.51 -8.30
C ILE A 25 -8.47 2.13 -9.43
N ARG A 26 -9.41 3.02 -9.75
CA ARG A 26 -10.40 2.80 -10.81
C ARG A 26 -9.76 2.60 -12.19
N GLN A 27 -8.69 3.34 -12.49
CA GLN A 27 -7.95 3.23 -13.75
C GLN A 27 -6.94 2.07 -13.76
N GLY A 28 -6.81 1.32 -12.65
CA GLY A 28 -5.84 0.22 -12.54
C GLY A 28 -4.39 0.68 -12.41
N TYR A 29 -4.12 1.90 -11.99
CA TYR A 29 -2.76 2.41 -11.76
C TYR A 29 -2.23 2.15 -10.35
N ALA A 30 -3.12 1.80 -9.41
CA ALA A 30 -2.74 1.61 -8.02
C ALA A 30 -3.36 0.34 -7.42
N TRP A 31 -2.58 -0.31 -6.54
CA TRP A 31 -3.07 -1.40 -5.71
C TRP A 31 -3.86 -0.85 -4.52
N PRO A 32 -5.09 -1.34 -4.27
CA PRO A 32 -5.83 -0.97 -3.06
C PRO A 32 -5.13 -1.55 -1.83
N TYR A 33 -4.74 -0.69 -0.88
CA TYR A 33 -4.14 -1.14 0.38
C TYR A 33 -5.18 -1.22 1.49
N TYR A 34 -5.86 -2.37 1.55
CA TYR A 34 -7.02 -2.59 2.44
C TYR A 34 -6.74 -2.33 3.93
N GLN A 35 -5.48 -2.45 4.36
CA GLN A 35 -5.08 -2.16 5.74
C GLN A 35 -5.35 -0.71 6.15
N TYR A 36 -5.48 0.24 5.23
CA TYR A 36 -5.83 1.63 5.55
C TYR A 36 -7.31 1.96 5.39
N PHE A 37 -8.16 1.01 4.99
CA PHE A 37 -9.58 1.27 4.73
C PHE A 37 -10.39 1.57 5.99
N TYR A 38 -9.83 1.31 7.19
CA TYR A 38 -10.43 1.74 8.46
C TYR A 38 -10.52 3.27 8.59
N ARG A 39 -9.69 4.01 7.83
CA ARG A 39 -9.70 5.49 7.80
C ARG A 39 -10.75 6.07 6.86
N LEU A 40 -11.37 5.23 6.03
CA LEU A 40 -12.42 5.63 5.10
C LEU A 40 -13.78 5.42 5.75
N SER A 41 -14.72 6.32 5.46
CA SER A 41 -16.13 6.11 5.76
C SER A 41 -16.67 4.85 5.08
N PRO A 42 -17.78 4.25 5.57
CA PRO A 42 -18.38 3.07 4.94
C PRO A 42 -18.67 3.26 3.44
N LYS A 43 -19.16 4.44 3.05
CA LYS A 43 -19.46 4.79 1.65
C LYS A 43 -18.21 4.81 0.77
N GLU A 44 -17.14 5.46 1.24
CA GLU A 44 -15.86 5.51 0.54
C GLU A 44 -15.24 4.11 0.43
N ARG A 45 -15.28 3.34 1.51
CA ARG A 45 -14.79 1.96 1.52
C ARG A 45 -15.46 1.10 0.45
N ALA A 46 -16.79 1.22 0.31
CA ALA A 46 -17.54 0.53 -0.74
C ALA A 46 -17.12 1.00 -2.14
N ALA A 47 -16.95 2.31 -2.35
CA ALA A 47 -16.51 2.88 -3.62
C ALA A 47 -15.11 2.39 -4.02
N TYR A 48 -14.15 2.38 -3.10
CA TYR A 48 -12.79 1.87 -3.32
C TYR A 48 -12.79 0.38 -3.65
N LYS A 49 -13.54 -0.43 -2.90
CA LYS A 49 -13.67 -1.87 -3.18
C LYS A 49 -14.24 -2.14 -4.58
N ARG A 50 -15.31 -1.42 -4.94
CA ARG A 50 -15.94 -1.53 -6.25
C ARG A 50 -14.98 -1.11 -7.37
N ALA A 51 -14.28 0.01 -7.21
CA ALA A 51 -13.30 0.48 -8.19
C ALA A 51 -12.17 -0.53 -8.42
N ALA A 52 -11.64 -1.12 -7.34
CA ALA A 52 -10.61 -2.15 -7.44
C ALA A 52 -11.12 -3.42 -8.14
N LEU A 53 -12.34 -3.85 -7.83
CA LEU A 53 -12.95 -5.00 -8.49
C LEU A 53 -13.11 -4.75 -9.98
N LEU A 54 -13.68 -3.60 -10.36
CA LEU A 54 -13.88 -3.22 -11.76
C LEU A 54 -12.56 -3.17 -12.54
N ALA A 55 -11.54 -2.49 -12.00
CA ALA A 55 -10.24 -2.40 -12.64
C ALA A 55 -9.60 -3.78 -12.87
N LYS A 56 -9.81 -4.72 -11.94
CA LYS A 56 -9.33 -6.10 -12.09
C LYS A 56 -10.14 -6.89 -13.11
N THR A 57 -11.47 -6.79 -13.10
CA THR A 57 -12.34 -7.54 -14.03
C THR A 57 -12.21 -7.04 -15.46
N GLU A 58 -12.00 -5.74 -15.64
CA GLU A 58 -11.80 -5.10 -16.95
C GLU A 58 -10.34 -5.19 -17.42
N GLY A 59 -9.42 -5.71 -16.59
CA GLY A 59 -8.01 -5.81 -16.94
C GLY A 59 -7.39 -4.45 -17.24
N LEU A 60 -7.61 -3.44 -16.40
CA LEU A 60 -7.08 -2.10 -16.61
C LEU A 60 -5.67 -1.93 -16.02
N GLY A 61 -4.81 -1.17 -16.69
CA GLY A 61 -3.48 -0.78 -16.18
C GLY A 61 -2.66 -1.99 -15.72
N LEU A 62 -2.29 -2.01 -14.42
CA LEU A 62 -1.51 -3.08 -13.81
C LEU A 62 -2.20 -4.45 -13.86
N TRP A 63 -3.52 -4.50 -14.05
CA TRP A 63 -4.30 -5.74 -14.11
C TRP A 63 -4.29 -6.42 -15.50
N GLN A 64 -3.65 -5.80 -16.50
CA GLN A 64 -3.41 -6.43 -17.81
C GLN A 64 -2.38 -7.57 -17.73
N GLU A 65 -1.51 -7.52 -16.74
CA GLU A 65 -0.54 -8.57 -16.49
C GLU A 65 -1.25 -9.86 -16.06
N LYS A 66 -0.76 -11.01 -16.53
CA LYS A 66 -1.37 -12.33 -16.25
C LYS A 66 -1.37 -12.67 -14.76
N ASN A 67 -0.29 -12.33 -14.05
CA ASN A 67 -0.09 -12.63 -12.63
C ASN A 67 0.47 -11.39 -11.92
N PRO A 68 -0.34 -10.32 -11.76
CA PRO A 68 0.14 -9.06 -11.23
C PRO A 68 0.53 -9.24 -9.76
N THR A 69 1.78 -8.90 -9.44
CA THR A 69 2.31 -9.06 -8.08
C THR A 69 2.19 -7.74 -7.31
N ALA A 70 1.56 -7.80 -6.13
CA ALA A 70 1.44 -6.61 -5.30
C ALA A 70 2.81 -6.12 -4.81
N PRO A 71 3.05 -4.80 -4.69
CA PRO A 71 4.37 -4.26 -4.37
C PRO A 71 4.85 -4.62 -2.96
N TRP A 72 3.95 -4.89 -2.00
CA TRP A 72 4.35 -5.42 -0.69
C TRP A 72 4.75 -6.89 -0.75
N GLN A 73 4.16 -7.67 -1.65
CA GLN A 73 4.50 -9.08 -1.87
C GLN A 73 5.88 -9.16 -2.53
N TRP A 74 6.10 -8.42 -3.62
CA TRP A 74 7.41 -8.32 -4.27
C TRP A 74 8.52 -7.92 -3.28
N ARG A 75 8.28 -6.88 -2.45
CA ARG A 75 9.23 -6.46 -1.42
C ARG A 75 9.48 -7.51 -0.34
N LYS A 76 8.52 -8.39 -0.07
CA LYS A 76 8.69 -9.48 0.90
C LYS A 76 9.56 -10.58 0.30
N ASP A 77 9.33 -10.92 -0.96
CA ASP A 77 10.01 -12.01 -1.66
C ASP A 77 11.47 -11.66 -1.98
N HIS A 78 11.78 -10.38 -2.19
CA HIS A 78 13.12 -9.89 -2.50
C HIS A 78 13.94 -9.47 -1.26
N ARG A 79 13.44 -9.72 -0.03
CA ARG A 79 14.25 -9.54 1.18
C ARG A 79 15.13 -10.75 1.41
N THR A 80 16.45 -10.59 1.30
CA THR A 80 17.41 -11.67 1.58
C THR A 80 17.36 -12.10 3.05
N VAL A 81 17.66 -13.36 3.34
CA VAL A 81 17.81 -13.87 4.71
C VAL A 81 18.80 -13.02 5.50
N PHE A 82 19.89 -12.60 4.85
CA PHE A 82 20.88 -11.69 5.42
C PHE A 82 20.28 -10.35 5.86
N THR A 83 19.41 -9.71 5.06
CA THR A 83 18.74 -8.46 5.48
C THR A 83 17.81 -8.66 6.68
N ARG A 84 17.18 -9.83 6.82
CA ARG A 84 16.35 -10.17 7.99
C ARG A 84 17.20 -10.38 9.24
N LEU A 85 18.32 -11.10 9.10
CA LEU A 85 19.30 -11.32 10.17
C LEU A 85 19.91 -9.99 10.64
N MET A 86 20.38 -9.17 9.70
CA MET A 86 20.99 -7.87 10.01
C MET A 86 20.00 -6.88 10.63
N TYR A 87 18.72 -6.93 10.25
CA TYR A 87 17.68 -6.14 10.91
C TYR A 87 17.52 -6.53 12.38
N TRP A 88 17.52 -7.84 12.68
CA TRP A 88 17.46 -8.36 14.04
C TRP A 88 18.73 -8.00 14.83
N LEU A 89 19.90 -8.16 14.22
CA LEU A 89 21.19 -7.81 14.81
C LEU A 89 21.24 -6.31 15.14
N ARG A 90 20.83 -5.42 14.23
CA ARG A 90 20.78 -3.97 14.50
C ARG A 90 19.84 -3.62 15.65
N ARG A 91 18.65 -4.21 15.72
CA ARG A 91 17.72 -3.98 16.83
C ARG A 91 18.29 -4.48 18.15
N PHE A 92 18.97 -5.62 18.12
CA PHE A 92 19.62 -6.21 19.28
C PHE A 92 20.78 -5.36 19.79
N VAL A 93 21.69 -4.95 18.90
CA VAL A 93 22.81 -4.05 19.22
C VAL A 93 22.30 -2.71 19.74
N TRP A 94 21.28 -2.13 19.12
CA TRP A 94 20.65 -0.91 19.60
C TRP A 94 20.03 -1.09 21.00
N TRP A 95 19.40 -2.24 21.29
CA TRP A 95 18.87 -2.55 22.63
C TRP A 95 19.97 -2.66 23.68
N ILE A 96 21.14 -3.22 23.32
CA ILE A 96 22.32 -3.28 24.20
C ILE A 96 22.90 -1.88 24.46
N LEU A 97 23.05 -1.06 23.42
CA LEU A 97 23.69 0.26 23.50
C LEU A 97 22.78 1.37 24.08
N ARG A 98 21.50 1.08 24.31
CA ARG A 98 20.55 1.99 24.97
C ARG A 98 20.30 1.63 26.44
N ARG A 99 21.10 0.73 27.01
CA ARG A 99 21.28 0.50 28.44
C ARG A 99 22.45 1.32 28.95
#